data_AF-A0A4Q5TLV3-F1
#
_entry.id   AF-A0A4Q5TLV3-F1
#
_cell.length_a   1.000
_cell.length_b   1.000
_cell.length_c   1.000
_cell.angle_alpha   90.00
_cell.angle_beta   90.00
_cell.angle_gamma   90.00
#
_symmetry.space_group_name_H-M   'P 1'
#
loop_
_entity.id
_entity.type
_entity.pdbx_description
1 polymer ?
#
loop_
_entity_poly.entity_id
_entity_poly.type
_entity_poly.pdbx_seq_one_letter_code
_entity_poly.pdbx_strand_id
1 'polypeptide(L)'
;MSAEAVQAIQDGMISAFQSQMANVHTAIPCIVVGVRDGLNGQMVDIQPSINQKAQDGTVAERPPILGVPVSFPVSSTAGMTFPIK
;
A
#
# COMPACT_ATOMS: atom_id res chain seq x y z
N MET A 1 21.70 22.23 29.99
CA MET A 1 21.50 21.27 28.88
C MET A 1 22.05 21.90 27.62
N SER A 2 23.06 21.30 27.00
CA SER A 2 23.68 21.82 25.78
C SER A 2 22.70 21.75 24.61
N ALA A 3 22.78 22.70 23.68
CA ALA A 3 21.91 22.79 22.50
C ALA A 3 21.95 21.51 21.64
N GLU A 4 23.07 20.78 21.63
CA GLU A 4 23.23 19.51 20.92
C GLU A 4 22.32 18.38 21.45
N ALA A 5 22.06 18.33 22.75
CA ALA A 5 21.19 17.29 23.33
C ALA A 5 19.73 17.46 22.89
N VAL A 6 19.28 18.71 22.72
CA VAL A 6 17.93 19.02 22.21
C VAL A 6 17.83 18.68 20.73
N GLN A 7 18.88 18.98 19.95
CA GLN A 7 18.96 18.65 18.54
C GLN A 7 18.92 17.12 18.30
N ALA A 8 19.67 16.35 19.07
CA ALA A 8 19.68 14.88 18.97
C ALA A 8 18.32 14.24 19.30
N ILE A 9 17.60 14.79 20.29
CA ILE A 9 16.23 14.35 20.61
C ILE A 9 15.28 14.69 19.46
N GLN A 10 15.41 15.89 18.88
CA GLN A 10 14.57 16.31 17.77
C GLN A 10 14.77 15.45 16.51
N ASP A 11 16.02 15.12 16.18
CA ASP A 11 16.36 14.25 15.04
C ASP A 11 15.91 12.80 15.31
N GLY A 12 16.04 12.33 16.55
CA GLY A 12 15.50 11.04 17.00
C GLY A 12 13.97 10.96 16.87
N MET A 13 13.26 12.04 17.21
CA MET A 13 11.81 12.09 17.03
C MET A 13 11.41 12.11 15.56
N ILE A 14 12.08 12.90 14.72
CA ILE A 14 11.79 12.99 13.28
C ILE A 14 12.01 11.64 12.59
N SER A 15 13.12 10.95 12.89
CA SER A 15 13.40 9.63 12.32
C SER A 15 12.37 8.57 12.74
N ALA A 16 11.91 8.60 14.01
CA ALA A 16 10.84 7.72 14.48
C ALA A 16 9.52 7.97 13.74
N PHE A 17 9.14 9.24 13.56
CA PHE A 17 7.96 9.61 12.77
C PHE A 17 8.07 9.17 11.31
N GLN A 18 9.21 9.38 10.67
CA GLN A 18 9.44 8.96 9.29
C GLN A 18 9.34 7.44 9.14
N SER A 19 9.92 6.67 10.07
CA SER A 19 9.83 5.21 10.04
C SER A 19 8.40 4.72 10.21
N GLN A 20 7.59 5.38 11.04
CA GLN A 20 6.20 4.99 11.25
C GLN A 20 5.34 5.36 10.04
N MET A 21 5.54 6.57 9.49
CA MET A 21 4.84 7.05 8.29
C MET A 21 5.21 6.27 7.03
N ALA A 22 6.43 5.73 6.94
CA ALA A 22 6.85 4.89 5.81
C ALA A 22 6.01 3.61 5.65
N ASN A 23 5.35 3.14 6.73
CA ASN A 23 4.48 1.97 6.72
C ASN A 23 2.98 2.32 6.71
N VAL A 24 2.62 3.61 6.74
CA VAL A 24 1.23 4.05 6.58
C VAL A 24 0.98 4.27 5.09
N HIS A 25 0.15 3.40 4.50
CA HIS A 25 -0.12 3.41 3.07
C HIS A 25 -1.55 3.85 2.81
N THR A 26 -1.73 5.06 2.27
CA THR A 26 -3.04 5.58 1.89
C THR A 26 -3.53 4.99 0.57
N ALA A 27 -2.63 4.85 -0.41
CA ALA A 27 -2.86 4.18 -1.69
C ALA A 27 -1.51 3.80 -2.33
N ILE A 28 -1.45 2.64 -2.99
CA ILE A 28 -0.27 2.17 -3.72
C ILE A 28 -0.73 1.63 -5.08
N PRO A 29 -0.02 1.93 -6.18
CA PRO A 29 -0.30 1.32 -7.48
C PRO A 29 0.06 -0.18 -7.46
N CYS A 30 -0.82 -0.99 -8.03
CA CYS A 30 -0.70 -2.44 -8.05
C CYS A 30 -1.11 -2.99 -9.41
N ILE A 31 -0.69 -4.23 -9.69
CA ILE A 31 -1.05 -5.00 -10.89
C ILE A 31 -1.91 -6.19 -10.44
N VAL A 32 -2.98 -6.47 -11.16
CA VAL A 32 -3.81 -7.67 -10.91
C VAL A 32 -3.04 -8.89 -11.39
N VAL A 33 -2.86 -9.88 -10.51
CA VAL A 33 -2.17 -11.14 -10.81
C VAL A 33 -3.11 -12.35 -10.84
N GLY A 34 -4.33 -12.20 -10.30
CA GLY A 34 -5.35 -13.23 -10.37
C GLY A 34 -6.75 -12.66 -10.13
N VAL A 35 -7.73 -13.20 -10.86
CA VAL A 35 -9.15 -12.90 -10.67
C VAL A 35 -9.83 -14.10 -10.02
N ARG A 36 -10.46 -13.90 -8.86
CA ARG A 36 -11.10 -14.98 -8.12
C ARG A 36 -12.52 -15.23 -8.59
N ASP A 37 -12.88 -16.52 -8.73
CA ASP A 37 -14.23 -16.98 -9.07
C ASP A 37 -14.90 -16.24 -10.22
N GLY A 38 -14.13 -15.87 -11.25
CA GLY A 38 -14.65 -15.14 -12.41
C GLY A 38 -15.27 -13.78 -12.06
N LEU A 39 -14.78 -13.12 -11.01
CA LEU A 39 -15.25 -11.82 -10.50
C LEU A 39 -16.63 -11.84 -9.82
N ASN A 40 -17.23 -13.03 -9.60
CA ASN A 40 -18.52 -13.14 -8.89
C ASN A 40 -18.45 -12.61 -7.46
N GLY A 41 -17.32 -12.83 -6.78
CA GLY A 41 -17.04 -12.28 -5.45
C GLY A 41 -16.47 -10.86 -5.46
N GLN A 42 -16.28 -10.26 -6.65
CA GLN A 42 -15.61 -8.96 -6.83
C GLN A 42 -14.25 -8.87 -6.13
N MET A 43 -13.49 -9.97 -6.11
CA MET A 43 -12.18 -10.05 -5.46
C MET A 43 -11.07 -10.37 -6.46
N VAL A 44 -9.92 -9.74 -6.24
CA VAL A 44 -8.70 -9.92 -7.03
C VAL A 44 -7.48 -10.10 -6.14
N ASP A 45 -6.49 -10.80 -6.67
CA ASP A 45 -5.16 -10.86 -6.09
C ASP A 45 -4.30 -9.81 -6.79
N ILE A 46 -3.57 -9.00 -6.01
CA ILE A 46 -2.79 -7.88 -6.52
C ILE A 46 -1.33 -7.96 -6.08
N GLN A 47 -0.44 -7.55 -6.97
CA GLN A 47 0.98 -7.36 -6.70
C GLN A 47 1.29 -5.86 -6.68
N PRO A 48 1.75 -5.28 -5.56
CA PRO A 48 2.20 -3.89 -5.54
C PRO A 48 3.34 -3.67 -6.54
N SER A 49 3.25 -2.61 -7.35
CA SER A 49 4.27 -2.33 -8.39
C SER A 49 5.46 -1.53 -7.87
N ILE A 50 5.40 -1.05 -6.63
CA ILE A 50 6.46 -0.29 -5.99
C ILE A 50 7.12 -1.13 -4.91
N ASN A 51 8.42 -1.36 -5.08
CA ASN A 51 9.24 -2.07 -4.11
C ASN A 51 9.37 -1.29 -2.80
N GLN A 52 9.49 -2.01 -1.69
CA GLN A 52 9.75 -1.43 -0.40
C GLN A 52 11.25 -1.22 -0.22
N LYS A 53 11.66 -0.01 0.15
CA LYS A 53 13.03 0.29 0.57
C LYS A 53 13.12 0.13 2.09
N ALA A 54 14.00 -0.75 2.56
CA ALA A 54 14.26 -0.92 3.98
C ALA A 54 15.25 0.15 4.49
N GLN A 55 15.36 0.29 5.83
CA GLN A 55 16.21 1.31 6.46
C GLN A 55 17.70 1.13 6.13
N ASP A 56 18.12 -0.09 5.83
CA ASP A 56 19.48 -0.44 5.39
C ASP A 56 19.77 -0.08 3.91
N GLY A 57 18.78 0.49 3.21
CA GLY A 57 18.90 0.88 1.81
C GLY A 57 18.63 -0.25 0.82
N THR A 58 18.39 -1.47 1.29
CA THR A 58 17.98 -2.59 0.43
C THR A 58 16.57 -2.36 -0.10
N VAL A 59 16.31 -2.93 -1.28
CA VAL A 59 15.02 -2.82 -1.95
C VAL A 59 14.48 -4.23 -2.14
N ALA A 60 13.28 -4.48 -1.65
CA ALA A 60 12.61 -5.77 -1.76
C ALA A 60 11.23 -5.62 -2.40
N GLU A 61 10.84 -6.61 -3.19
CA GLU A 61 9.48 -6.70 -3.72
C GLU A 61 8.50 -6.95 -2.57
N ARG A 62 7.33 -6.30 -2.65
CA ARG A 62 6.27 -6.51 -1.66
C ARG A 62 5.59 -7.85 -1.94
N PRO A 63 5.08 -8.57 -0.93
CA PRO A 63 4.31 -9.77 -1.18
C PRO A 63 2.96 -9.45 -1.87
N PRO A 64 2.41 -10.39 -2.66
CA PRO A 64 1.07 -10.26 -3.20
C PRO A 64 0.02 -10.11 -2.08
N ILE A 65 -0.99 -9.28 -2.31
CA ILE A 65 -2.15 -9.13 -1.44
C ILE A 65 -3.31 -9.90 -2.05
N LEU A 66 -3.86 -10.83 -1.28
CA LEU A 66 -4.85 -11.78 -1.72
C LEU A 66 -6.28 -11.35 -1.35
N GLY A 67 -7.24 -11.57 -2.27
CA GLY A 67 -8.67 -11.37 -2.00
C GLY A 67 -9.08 -9.92 -1.79
N VAL A 68 -8.44 -8.98 -2.49
CA VAL A 68 -8.75 -7.55 -2.39
C VAL A 68 -10.07 -7.27 -3.10
N PRO A 69 -11.05 -6.62 -2.43
CA PRO A 69 -12.31 -6.27 -3.06
C PRO A 69 -12.11 -5.17 -4.10
N VAL A 70 -12.73 -5.33 -5.25
CA VAL A 70 -12.79 -4.34 -6.33
C VAL A 70 -14.05 -3.50 -6.15
N SER A 71 -13.87 -2.18 -6.18
CA SER A 71 -15.00 -1.25 -6.20
C SER A 71 -15.37 -0.92 -7.64
N PHE A 72 -16.62 -1.18 -8.01
CA PHE A 72 -17.23 -0.71 -9.24
C PHE A 72 -18.15 0.48 -8.96
N PRO A 73 -18.18 1.50 -9.84
CA PRO A 73 -19.15 2.58 -9.72
C PRO A 73 -20.54 2.03 -10.02
N VAL A 74 -21.33 1.84 -8.98
CA VAL A 74 -22.71 1.33 -9.03
C VAL A 74 -23.65 2.22 -8.24
N SER A 75 -24.87 2.38 -8.73
CA SER A 75 -26.02 2.97 -8.04
C SER A 75 -27.08 1.89 -7.77
N SER A 76 -28.19 2.27 -7.15
CA SER A 76 -29.32 1.36 -6.93
C SER A 76 -30.01 0.87 -8.20
N THR A 77 -29.84 1.58 -9.33
CA THR A 77 -30.57 1.32 -10.58
C THR A 77 -29.67 0.92 -11.75
N ALA A 78 -28.39 1.29 -11.72
CA ALA A 78 -27.44 0.99 -12.79
C ALA A 78 -26.00 0.94 -12.26
N GLY A 79 -25.12 0.25 -12.98
CA GLY A 79 -23.70 0.18 -12.63
C GLY A 79 -22.83 -0.01 -13.86
N MET A 80 -21.59 0.46 -13.78
CA MET A 80 -20.58 0.23 -14.80
C MET A 80 -19.54 -0.76 -14.26
N THR A 81 -19.33 -1.84 -14.99
CA THR A 81 -18.30 -2.84 -14.68
C THR A 81 -17.29 -2.89 -15.82
N PHE A 82 -16.08 -3.34 -15.51
CA PHE A 82 -15.01 -3.51 -16.49
C PHE A 82 -14.53 -4.96 -16.45
N PRO A 83 -14.22 -5.57 -17.60
CA PRO A 83 -13.65 -6.91 -17.63
C PRO A 83 -12.19 -6.86 -17.15
N ILE A 84 -11.98 -7.17 -15.87
CA ILE A 84 -10.64 -7.31 -15.28
C ILE A 84 -10.07 -8.67 -15.69
N LYS A 85 -8.80 -8.69 -16.08
CA LYS A 85 -8.05 -9.87 -16.50
C LYS A 85 -6.74 -9.96 -15.74
#